data_AF-F8AZU9-F1
#
_entry.id   AF-F8AZU9-F1
#
_cell.length_a   1.000
_cell.length_b   1.000
_cell.length_c   1.000
_cell.angle_alpha   90.00
_cell.angle_beta   90.00
_cell.angle_gamma   90.00
#
_symmetry.space_group_name_H-M   'P 1'
#
loop_
_entity.id
_entity.type
_entity.pdbx_description
1 polymer ?
#
loop_
_entity_poly.entity_id
_entity_poly.type
_entity_poly.pdbx_seq_one_letter_code
_entity_poly.pdbx_strand_id
1 'polypeptide(L)'
;MIDPAPRTGLRQAQDDLVRALVTGGPVPAGFDPGRVGATRTALLRKRADAVARAWPALSCLPDFHARFTAFADGRPPAGAHADGVAFARAVHGDLDREARAEQLVAVLARRRLAIAADRRGGGRPLVAVRAPFVGTHVLGLGREDD
;
A
#
# COMPACT_ATOMS: atom_id res chain seq x y z
N MET A 1 -23.95 -15.33 38.96
CA MET A 1 -23.81 -15.97 37.63
C MET A 1 -24.06 -14.88 36.60
N ILE A 2 -22.99 -14.32 36.01
CA ILE A 2 -23.10 -13.27 34.97
C ILE A 2 -23.40 -13.99 33.66
N ASP A 3 -24.47 -13.58 32.98
CA ASP A 3 -24.88 -14.15 31.71
C ASP A 3 -23.82 -13.88 30.62
N PRO A 4 -23.25 -14.91 29.97
CA PRO A 4 -22.26 -14.73 28.90
C PRO A 4 -22.86 -14.28 27.55
N ALA A 5 -24.19 -14.35 27.37
CA ALA A 5 -24.88 -13.98 26.13
C ALA A 5 -24.72 -12.50 25.73
N PRO A 6 -24.90 -11.50 26.62
CA PRO A 6 -24.76 -10.08 26.24
C PRO A 6 -23.34 -9.69 25.84
N ARG A 7 -22.32 -10.30 26.44
CA ARG A 7 -20.91 -10.04 26.10
C ARG A 7 -20.52 -10.61 24.75
N THR A 8 -21.13 -11.73 24.36
CA THR A 8 -20.89 -12.39 23.07
C THR A 8 -21.53 -11.59 21.93
N GLY A 9 -22.75 -11.08 22.12
CA GLY A 9 -23.41 -10.20 21.16
C GLY A 9 -22.65 -8.90 20.90
N LEU A 10 -22.12 -8.27 21.95
CA LEU A 10 -21.29 -7.06 21.83
C LEU A 10 -20.00 -7.33 21.04
N ARG A 11 -19.31 -8.44 21.33
CA ARG A 11 -18.07 -8.80 20.62
C ARG A 11 -18.33 -8.99 19.13
N GLN A 12 -19.41 -9.66 18.76
CA GLN A 12 -19.79 -9.85 17.37
C GLN A 12 -20.07 -8.51 16.66
N ALA A 13 -20.84 -7.63 17.29
CA ALA A 13 -21.12 -6.30 16.73
C ALA A 13 -19.86 -5.44 16.57
N GLN A 14 -18.88 -5.56 17.48
CA GLN A 14 -17.57 -4.90 17.35
C GLN A 14 -16.74 -5.46 16.20
N ASP A 15 -16.69 -6.79 16.05
CA ASP A 15 -15.98 -7.45 14.94
C ASP A 15 -16.61 -7.07 13.60
N ASP A 16 -17.94 -7.03 13.52
CA ASP A 16 -18.68 -6.62 12.32
C ASP A 16 -18.45 -5.14 11.98
N LEU A 17 -18.39 -4.26 12.99
CA LEU A 17 -18.02 -2.86 12.80
C LEU A 17 -16.59 -2.71 12.29
N VAL A 18 -15.63 -3.45 12.84
CA VAL A 18 -14.24 -3.44 12.38
C VAL A 18 -14.16 -3.90 10.92
N ARG A 19 -14.89 -4.96 10.56
CA ARG A 19 -15.00 -5.41 9.16
C ARG A 19 -15.62 -4.32 8.27
N ALA A 20 -16.72 -3.69 8.69
CA ALA A 20 -17.35 -2.60 7.95
C ALA A 20 -16.36 -1.44 7.69
N LEU A 21 -15.61 -1.03 8.71
CA LEU A 21 -14.62 0.04 8.62
C LEU A 21 -13.41 -0.31 7.76
N VAL A 22 -12.95 -1.56 7.80
CA VAL A 22 -11.69 -1.98 7.19
C VAL A 22 -11.86 -2.52 5.78
N THR A 23 -12.91 -3.30 5.53
CA THR A 23 -13.18 -3.94 4.24
C THR A 23 -14.40 -3.37 3.51
N GLY A 24 -15.08 -2.36 4.06
CA GLY A 24 -16.26 -1.74 3.43
C GLY A 24 -17.51 -2.60 3.46
N GLY A 25 -17.64 -3.48 4.47
CA GLY A 25 -18.84 -4.28 4.68
C GLY A 25 -20.07 -3.46 5.12
N PRO A 26 -21.26 -4.08 5.20
CA PRO A 26 -22.48 -3.41 5.64
C PRO A 26 -22.32 -2.84 7.05
N VAL A 27 -22.93 -1.67 7.28
CA VAL A 27 -22.94 -1.02 8.60
C VAL A 27 -23.81 -1.87 9.56
N PRO A 28 -23.28 -2.33 10.70
CA PRO A 28 -24.07 -3.10 11.66
C PRO A 28 -25.23 -2.27 12.23
N ALA A 29 -26.33 -2.92 12.56
CA ALA A 29 -27.50 -2.26 13.16
C ALA A 29 -27.11 -1.51 14.45
N GLY A 30 -27.68 -0.32 14.64
CA GLY A 30 -27.40 0.54 15.80
C GLY A 30 -26.20 1.49 15.62
N PHE A 31 -25.47 1.41 14.50
CA PHE A 31 -24.43 2.39 14.15
C PHE A 31 -24.94 3.39 13.12
N ASP A 32 -24.55 4.65 13.28
CA ASP A 32 -24.86 5.72 12.33
C ASP A 32 -24.04 5.57 11.04
N PRO A 33 -24.68 5.38 9.86
CA PRO A 33 -23.96 5.18 8.60
C PRO A 33 -23.05 6.35 8.22
N GLY A 34 -23.45 7.59 8.56
CA GLY A 34 -22.66 8.79 8.29
C GLY A 34 -21.34 8.81 9.08
N ARG A 35 -21.38 8.52 10.38
CA ARG A 35 -20.20 8.43 11.25
C ARG A 35 -19.29 7.28 10.86
N VAL A 36 -19.85 6.13 10.48
CA VAL A 36 -19.06 4.98 9.99
C VAL A 36 -18.37 5.33 8.67
N GLY A 37 -19.08 5.98 7.74
CA GLY A 37 -18.50 6.51 6.50
C GLY A 37 -17.36 7.51 6.76
N ALA A 38 -17.58 8.50 7.62
CA ALA A 38 -16.56 9.48 8.00
C ALA A 38 -15.32 8.82 8.61
N THR A 39 -15.52 7.82 9.48
CA THR A 39 -14.43 7.06 10.10
C THR A 39 -13.65 6.27 9.06
N ARG A 40 -14.33 5.61 8.11
CA ARG A 40 -13.71 4.91 6.99
C ARG A 40 -12.83 5.84 6.16
N THR A 41 -13.33 7.03 5.80
CA THR A 41 -12.54 8.05 5.09
C THR A 41 -11.30 8.49 5.88
N ALA A 42 -11.44 8.70 7.19
CA ALA A 42 -10.31 9.07 8.05
C ALA A 42 -9.25 7.95 8.11
N LEU A 43 -9.68 6.68 8.20
CA LEU A 43 -8.78 5.52 8.20
C LEU A 43 -8.03 5.37 6.86
N LEU A 44 -8.70 5.56 5.73
CA LEU A 44 -8.06 5.53 4.41
C LEU A 44 -7.02 6.65 4.27
N ARG A 45 -7.31 7.86 4.74
CA ARG A 45 -6.33 8.96 4.77
C ARG A 45 -5.12 8.63 5.63
N LYS A 46 -5.35 8.12 6.85
CA LYS A 46 -4.26 7.69 7.75
C LYS A 46 -3.38 6.60 7.13
N ARG A 47 -3.99 5.66 6.39
CA ARG A 47 -3.25 4.65 5.62
C ARG A 47 -2.42 5.29 4.52
N ALA A 48 -2.99 6.23 3.77
CA ALA A 48 -2.26 6.98 2.74
C ALA A 48 -1.04 7.70 3.33
N ASP A 49 -1.20 8.39 4.47
CA ASP A 49 -0.09 9.07 5.16
C ASP A 49 1.02 8.10 5.59
N ALA A 50 0.62 6.92 6.08
CA ALA A 50 1.58 5.89 6.49
C ALA A 50 2.37 5.35 5.29
N VAL A 51 1.70 5.16 4.14
CA VAL A 51 2.37 4.76 2.90
C VAL A 51 3.26 5.88 2.38
N ALA A 52 2.81 7.13 2.35
CA ALA A 52 3.62 8.28 1.91
C ALA A 52 4.92 8.40 2.71
N ARG A 53 4.86 8.21 4.04
CA ARG A 53 6.07 8.19 4.89
C ARG A 53 7.01 7.02 4.60
N ALA A 54 6.47 5.86 4.25
CA ALA A 54 7.25 4.66 3.97
C ALA A 54 7.76 4.59 2.51
N TRP A 55 7.18 5.39 1.62
CA TRP A 55 7.42 5.42 0.18
C TRP A 55 7.52 6.87 -0.34
N PRO A 56 8.55 7.62 0.04
CA PRO A 56 8.70 9.02 -0.33
C PRO A 56 8.65 9.27 -1.83
N ALA A 57 9.30 8.44 -2.66
CA ALA A 57 9.31 8.68 -4.11
C ALA A 57 7.94 8.39 -4.74
N LEU A 58 7.29 7.30 -4.36
CA LEU A 58 5.92 6.98 -4.77
C LEU A 58 4.91 8.06 -4.34
N SER A 59 5.14 8.71 -3.18
CA SER A 59 4.26 9.76 -2.66
C SER A 59 4.24 11.03 -3.50
N CYS A 60 5.24 11.24 -4.36
CA CYS A 60 5.31 12.35 -5.30
C CYS A 60 4.39 12.17 -6.53
N LEU A 61 3.77 11.00 -6.69
CA LEU A 61 2.80 10.75 -7.76
C LEU A 61 1.66 11.79 -7.69
N PRO A 62 1.26 12.40 -8.83
CA PRO A 62 0.12 13.31 -8.85
C PRO A 62 -1.13 12.67 -8.25
N ASP A 63 -1.84 13.44 -7.42
CA ASP A 63 -3.04 13.02 -6.70
C ASP A 63 -2.85 11.78 -5.82
N PHE A 64 -1.64 11.53 -5.29
CA PHE A 64 -1.30 10.35 -4.50
C PHE A 64 -2.37 9.96 -3.47
N HIS A 65 -2.83 10.89 -2.63
CA HIS A 65 -3.83 10.58 -1.60
C HIS A 65 -5.17 10.13 -2.20
N ALA A 66 -5.67 10.80 -3.24
CA ALA A 66 -6.92 10.43 -3.88
C ALA A 66 -6.80 9.07 -4.57
N ARG A 67 -5.70 8.85 -5.30
CA ARG A 67 -5.43 7.59 -6.00
C ARG A 67 -5.23 6.43 -5.04
N PHE A 68 -4.47 6.63 -3.97
CA PHE A 68 -4.24 5.59 -2.95
C PHE A 68 -5.52 5.25 -2.21
N THR A 69 -6.30 6.24 -1.78
CA THR A 69 -7.56 6.00 -1.04
C THR A 69 -8.58 5.27 -1.92
N ALA A 70 -8.68 5.62 -3.20
CA ALA A 70 -9.51 4.90 -4.17
C ALA A 70 -9.03 3.45 -4.39
N PHE A 71 -7.71 3.25 -4.51
CA PHE A 71 -7.12 1.91 -4.60
C PHE A 71 -7.39 1.07 -3.36
N ALA A 72 -7.22 1.65 -2.17
CA ALA A 72 -7.32 0.97 -0.89
C ALA A 72 -8.77 0.74 -0.44
N ASP A 73 -9.74 1.37 -1.10
CA ASP A 73 -11.14 1.26 -0.73
C ASP A 73 -11.63 -0.19 -0.86
N GLY A 74 -12.21 -0.72 0.22
CA GLY A 74 -12.67 -2.11 0.29
C GLY A 74 -11.55 -3.15 0.43
N ARG A 75 -10.28 -2.74 0.46
CA ARG A 75 -9.14 -3.65 0.61
C ARG A 75 -8.64 -3.69 2.06
N PRO A 76 -8.48 -4.88 2.65
CA PRO A 76 -7.88 -5.00 3.97
C PRO A 76 -6.42 -4.46 3.96
N PRO A 77 -5.98 -3.75 5.00
CA PRO A 77 -4.61 -3.26 5.11
C PRO A 77 -3.63 -4.42 5.31
N ALA A 78 -2.50 -4.37 4.62
CA ALA A 78 -1.39 -5.30 4.81
C ALA A 78 -0.17 -4.65 5.49
N GLY A 79 -0.32 -3.38 5.91
CA GLY A 79 0.75 -2.54 6.46
C GLY A 79 1.42 -1.68 5.39
N ALA A 80 1.98 -0.53 5.79
CA ALA A 80 2.41 0.53 4.86
C ALA A 80 3.38 0.06 3.76
N HIS A 81 4.34 -0.80 4.10
CA HIS A 81 5.28 -1.30 3.10
C HIS A 81 4.61 -2.22 2.07
N ALA A 82 3.77 -3.16 2.52
CA ALA A 82 3.06 -4.09 1.63
C ALA A 82 1.99 -3.37 0.79
N ASP A 83 1.25 -2.44 1.39
CA ASP A 83 0.27 -1.60 0.71
C ASP A 83 0.96 -0.75 -0.39
N GLY A 84 2.15 -0.20 -0.12
CA GLY A 84 2.93 0.53 -1.12
C GLY A 84 3.44 -0.34 -2.26
N VAL A 85 3.91 -1.58 -2.02
CA VAL A 85 4.25 -2.53 -3.09
C VAL A 85 3.03 -2.80 -3.99
N ALA A 86 1.88 -3.05 -3.38
CA ALA A 86 0.66 -3.37 -4.12
C ALA A 86 0.15 -2.16 -4.92
N PHE A 87 0.18 -0.96 -4.33
CA PHE A 87 -0.21 0.28 -5.00
C PHE A 87 0.74 0.61 -6.16
N ALA A 88 2.06 0.59 -5.93
CA ALA A 88 3.06 0.86 -6.98
C ALA A 88 2.90 -0.07 -8.19
N ARG A 89 2.57 -1.35 -7.98
CA ARG A 89 2.24 -2.27 -9.07
C ARG A 89 0.96 -1.88 -9.83
N ALA A 90 -0.07 -1.43 -9.12
CA ALA A 90 -1.35 -1.04 -9.73
C ALA A 90 -1.23 0.24 -10.57
N VAL A 91 -0.36 1.17 -10.17
CA VAL A 91 -0.12 2.45 -10.89
C VAL A 91 1.20 2.45 -11.66
N HIS A 92 1.79 1.27 -11.91
CA HIS A 92 3.13 1.13 -12.45
C HIS A 92 3.35 1.92 -13.75
N GLY A 93 2.32 1.93 -14.60
CA GLY A 93 2.30 2.66 -15.86
C GLY A 93 2.44 4.18 -15.74
N ASP A 94 2.30 4.75 -14.54
CA ASP A 94 2.37 6.20 -14.28
C ASP A 94 3.59 6.59 -13.43
N LEU A 95 4.34 5.62 -12.92
CA LEU A 95 5.48 5.88 -12.04
C LEU A 95 6.64 6.51 -12.79
N ASP A 96 7.18 7.58 -12.23
CA ASP A 96 8.43 8.18 -12.70
C ASP A 96 9.64 7.27 -12.44
N ARG A 97 10.85 7.74 -12.75
CA ARG A 97 12.06 6.94 -12.54
C ARG A 97 12.34 6.63 -11.07
N GLU A 98 12.08 7.57 -10.17
CA GLU A 98 12.44 7.43 -8.76
C GLU A 98 11.49 6.47 -8.05
N ALA A 99 10.18 6.60 -8.28
CA ALA A 99 9.18 5.69 -7.76
C ALA A 99 9.35 4.25 -8.29
N ARG A 100 9.79 4.08 -9.55
CA ARG A 100 10.13 2.74 -10.09
C ARG A 100 11.36 2.15 -9.42
N ALA A 101 12.40 2.95 -9.17
CA ALA A 101 13.57 2.50 -8.43
C ALA A 101 13.21 2.09 -6.99
N GLU A 102 12.40 2.89 -6.31
CA GLU A 102 11.88 2.57 -4.97
C GLU A 102 11.07 1.26 -4.96
N GLN A 103 10.19 1.06 -5.94
CA GLN A 103 9.45 -0.21 -6.12
C GLN A 103 10.39 -1.41 -6.28
N LEU A 104 11.43 -1.29 -7.11
CA LEU A 104 12.41 -2.36 -7.30
C LEU A 104 13.17 -2.67 -6.00
N VAL A 105 13.61 -1.64 -5.28
CA VAL A 105 14.30 -1.82 -3.98
C VAL A 105 13.40 -2.56 -2.98
N ALA A 106 12.14 -2.16 -2.88
CA ALA A 106 11.18 -2.79 -1.97
C ALA A 106 10.92 -4.27 -2.30
N VAL A 107 10.81 -4.62 -3.58
CA VAL A 107 10.64 -6.03 -4.02
C VAL A 107 11.86 -6.88 -3.65
N LEU A 108 13.06 -6.30 -3.70
CA LEU A 108 14.30 -7.00 -3.41
C LEU A 108 14.68 -7.04 -1.92
N ALA A 109 14.13 -6.14 -1.09
CA ALA A 109 14.52 -5.97 0.31
C ALA A 109 14.43 -7.25 1.15
N ARG A 110 13.51 -8.17 0.82
CA ARG A 110 13.31 -9.45 1.52
C ARG A 110 14.18 -10.60 1.00
N ARG A 111 15.06 -10.36 0.03
CA ARG A 111 15.90 -11.39 -0.60
C ARG A 111 17.36 -11.23 -0.15
N ARG A 112 18.06 -12.36 0.04
CA ARG A 112 19.50 -12.36 0.36
C ARG A 112 20.36 -12.05 -0.88
N LEU A 113 19.93 -12.53 -2.04
CA LEU A 113 20.52 -12.28 -3.36
C LEU A 113 19.37 -12.32 -4.37
N ALA A 114 19.18 -11.28 -5.17
CA ALA A 114 18.14 -11.23 -6.20
C ALA A 114 18.41 -10.12 -7.22
N ILE A 115 17.90 -10.31 -8.43
CA ILE A 115 17.90 -9.32 -9.51
C ILE A 115 16.46 -9.10 -9.94
N ALA A 116 16.07 -7.84 -10.10
CA ALA A 116 14.79 -7.46 -10.67
C ALA A 116 15.03 -6.42 -11.77
N ALA A 117 14.36 -6.60 -12.89
CA ALA A 117 14.36 -5.63 -13.97
C ALA A 117 12.96 -5.03 -14.09
N ASP A 118 12.92 -3.72 -14.31
CA ASP A 118 11.71 -3.00 -14.65
C ASP A 118 11.81 -2.48 -16.09
N ARG A 119 10.78 -2.77 -16.88
CA ARG A 119 10.62 -2.27 -18.25
C ARG A 119 9.26 -1.62 -18.36
N ARG A 120 9.25 -0.29 -18.36
CA ARG A 120 8.08 0.50 -18.77
C ARG A 120 8.11 0.65 -20.29
N GLY A 121 6.98 0.43 -20.96
CA GLY A 121 6.86 0.68 -22.41
C GLY A 121 7.29 2.11 -22.74
N GLY A 122 8.27 2.27 -23.63
CA GLY A 122 8.81 3.56 -24.05
C GLY A 122 9.85 4.21 -23.12
N GLY A 123 10.20 3.59 -21.99
CA GLY A 123 11.19 4.12 -21.05
C GLY A 123 12.49 3.29 -20.97
N ARG A 124 13.58 3.89 -20.45
CA ARG A 124 14.83 3.17 -20.20
C ARG A 124 14.61 2.06 -19.15
N PRO A 125 15.13 0.84 -19.37
CA PRO A 125 15.05 -0.24 -18.39
C PRO A 125 15.82 0.12 -17.13
N LEU A 126 15.25 -0.23 -15.97
CA LEU A 126 15.95 -0.20 -14.68
C LEU A 126 16.25 -1.63 -14.26
N VAL A 127 17.44 -1.87 -13.74
CA VAL A 127 17.81 -3.14 -13.14
C VAL A 127 18.26 -2.90 -11.72
N ALA A 128 17.65 -3.58 -10.78
CA ALA A 128 18.06 -3.58 -9.40
C ALA A 128 18.68 -4.93 -9.03
N VAL A 129 19.81 -4.88 -8.33
CA VAL A 129 20.54 -6.05 -7.85
C VAL A 129 20.70 -5.93 -6.35
N ARG A 130 20.24 -6.94 -5.61
CA ARG A 130 20.52 -7.14 -4.19
C ARG A 130 21.60 -8.18 -4.06
N ALA A 131 22.72 -7.82 -3.43
CA ALA A 131 23.83 -8.72 -3.14
C ALA A 131 24.15 -8.72 -1.63
N PRO A 132 24.66 -9.84 -1.08
CA PRO A 132 25.14 -9.88 0.30
C PRO A 132 26.27 -8.86 0.49
N PHE A 133 26.29 -8.21 1.66
CA PHE A 133 27.26 -7.18 2.07
C PHE A 133 27.22 -5.83 1.32
N VAL A 134 26.70 -5.79 0.10
CA VAL A 134 26.76 -4.60 -0.77
C VAL A 134 25.48 -3.75 -0.74
N GLY A 135 24.33 -4.32 -0.42
CA GLY A 135 23.05 -3.57 -0.43
C GLY A 135 22.21 -3.86 -1.67
N THR A 136 21.25 -2.98 -1.97
CA THR A 136 20.52 -2.97 -3.25
C THR A 136 21.05 -1.82 -4.10
N HIS A 137 21.48 -2.12 -5.32
CA HIS A 137 21.87 -1.11 -6.30
C HIS A 137 20.88 -1.09 -7.45
N VAL A 138 20.44 0.11 -7.85
CA VAL A 138 19.58 0.32 -9.02
C VAL A 138 20.40 0.97 -10.12
N LEU A 139 20.48 0.31 -11.26
CA LEU A 139 21.21 0.73 -12.45
C LEU A 139 20.22 1.08 -13.55
N GLY A 140 20.43 2.20 -14.22
CA GLY A 140 19.77 2.45 -15.50
C GLY A 140 20.57 1.73 -16.59
N LEU A 141 19.93 0.88 -17.39
CA LEU A 141 20.60 0.25 -18.53
C LEU A 141 20.61 1.22 -19.72
N GLY A 142 21.80 1.73 -20.04
CA GLY A 142 22.14 2.43 -21.28
C GLY A 142 23.64 2.28 -21.54
N ARG A 143 24.04 2.05 -22.79
CA ARG A 143 25.46 2.19 -23.18
C ARG A 143 25.85 3.66 -22.95
N GLU A 144 26.97 3.88 -22.26
CA GLU A 144 27.77 5.08 -22.45
C GLU A 144 28.16 5.14 -23.93
N ASP A 145 27.55 6.06 -24.66
CA ASP A 145 28.04 6.59 -25.93
C ASP A 145 27.60 8.07 -25.92
N ASP A 146 28.36 8.92 -25.21
CA ASP A 146 29.14 10.06 -25.75
C ASP A 146 29.95 10.72 -24.61
#